data_AF-A0A5M3VZR6-F1
#
_entry.id   AF-A0A5M3VZR6-F1
#
_cell.length_a   1.000
_cell.length_b   1.000
_cell.length_c   1.000
_cell.angle_alpha   90.00
_cell.angle_beta   90.00
_cell.angle_gamma   90.00
#
_symmetry.space_group_name_H-M   'P 1'
#
loop_
_entity.id
_entity.type
_entity.pdbx_description
1 polymer ?
#
loop_
_entity_poly.entity_id
_entity_poly.type
_entity_poly.pdbx_seq_one_letter_code
_entity_poly.pdbx_strand_id
1 'polypeptide(L)'
;MGWTELRTWSVRIWWAIFENLVYLAFALCVVYLAQAGWQAAGPPSDHASMQVPQLREWPLTNPQQIGPLRSTLEYSATISIDRPDRWQNLVLNTPLVVGALLTAIIVFLLWQIARTLRSGDPFVPANARRIFLMAGCVAGYGLLVEPLRTFVAVYMVDGTPAEGLIDTYWPFTAAPVGFALLLIGLGTIFRKGARLREDADGLV
;
A
#
# COMPACT_ATOMS: atom_id res chain seq x y z
N MET A 1 43.03 1.70 -18.70
CA MET A 1 41.82 1.13 -18.09
C MET A 1 40.97 0.58 -19.22
N GLY A 2 40.81 -0.74 -19.29
CA GLY A 2 40.11 -1.40 -20.40
C GLY A 2 38.60 -1.23 -20.31
N TRP A 3 37.89 -1.25 -21.45
CA TRP A 3 36.42 -1.16 -21.52
C TRP A 3 35.68 -2.17 -20.62
N THR A 4 36.30 -3.33 -20.34
CA THR A 4 35.79 -4.37 -19.44
C THR A 4 35.84 -3.98 -17.96
N GLU A 5 36.85 -3.22 -17.53
CA GLU A 5 36.98 -2.72 -16.15
C GLU A 5 35.97 -1.61 -15.85
N LEU A 6 35.70 -0.74 -16.83
CA LEU A 6 34.69 0.32 -16.69
C LEU A 6 33.27 -0.26 -16.54
N ARG A 7 32.95 -1.35 -17.27
CA ARG A 7 31.65 -2.02 -17.19
C ARG A 7 31.45 -2.76 -15.87
N THR A 8 32.50 -3.37 -15.32
CA THR A 8 32.40 -4.07 -14.03
C THR A 8 32.31 -3.10 -12.86
N TRP A 9 33.01 -1.97 -12.95
CA TRP A 9 32.93 -0.89 -11.95
C TRP A 9 31.53 -0.26 -11.91
N SER A 10 30.93 0.05 -13.06
CA SER A 10 29.58 0.65 -13.11
C SER A 10 28.50 -0.29 -12.56
N VAL A 11 28.55 -1.58 -12.89
CA VAL A 11 27.59 -2.58 -12.36
C VAL A 11 27.70 -2.69 -10.84
N ARG A 12 28.92 -2.67 -10.27
CA ARG A 12 29.12 -2.72 -8.82
C ARG A 12 28.54 -1.50 -8.11
N ILE A 13 28.67 -0.31 -8.70
CA ILE A 13 28.10 0.92 -8.15
C ILE A 13 26.58 0.90 -8.20
N TRP A 14 26.01 0.57 -9.35
CA TRP A 14 24.55 0.46 -9.49
C TRP A 14 23.96 -0.56 -8.52
N TRP A 15 24.65 -1.68 -8.32
CA TRP A 15 24.27 -2.68 -7.33
C TRP A 15 24.32 -2.14 -5.91
N ALA A 16 25.41 -1.47 -5.52
CA ALA A 16 25.54 -0.88 -4.19
C ALA A 16 24.47 0.18 -3.92
N ILE A 17 24.14 1.01 -4.92
CA ILE A 17 23.05 2.00 -4.82
C ILE A 17 21.72 1.29 -4.61
N PHE A 18 21.39 0.30 -5.45
CA PHE A 18 20.15 -0.46 -5.33
C PHE A 18 20.01 -1.12 -3.95
N GLU A 19 21.08 -1.76 -3.47
CA GLU A 19 21.10 -2.41 -2.15
C GLU A 19 20.86 -1.40 -1.02
N ASN A 20 21.54 -0.25 -1.03
CA ASN A 20 21.31 0.81 -0.04
C ASN A 20 19.88 1.37 -0.11
N LEU A 21 19.30 1.50 -1.31
CA LEU A 21 17.91 1.94 -1.48
C LEU A 21 16.92 0.94 -0.88
N VAL A 22 17.16 -0.37 -1.04
CA VAL A 22 16.32 -1.41 -0.42
C VAL A 22 16.45 -1.38 1.10
N TYR A 23 17.65 -1.23 1.66
CA TYR A 23 17.83 -1.10 3.10
C TYR A 23 17.18 0.18 3.65
N LEU A 24 17.34 1.29 2.95
CA LEU A 24 16.70 2.55 3.32
C LEU A 24 15.18 2.42 3.30
N ALA A 25 14.61 1.83 2.24
CA ALA A 25 13.18 1.56 2.15
C ALA A 25 12.69 0.67 3.30
N PHE A 26 13.44 -0.37 3.65
CA PHE A 26 13.12 -1.24 4.78
C PHE A 26 13.17 -0.47 6.11
N ALA A 27 14.22 0.30 6.35
CA ALA A 27 14.35 1.11 7.57
C ALA A 27 13.20 2.14 7.68
N LEU A 28 12.92 2.87 6.60
CA LEU A 28 11.79 3.81 6.53
C LEU A 28 10.46 3.11 6.77
N CYS A 29 10.29 1.89 6.26
CA CYS A 29 9.07 1.12 6.47
C CYS A 29 8.92 0.67 7.93
N VAL A 30 10.00 0.27 8.60
CA VAL A 30 9.99 -0.03 10.05
C VAL A 30 9.65 1.21 10.86
N VAL A 31 10.25 2.37 10.53
CA VAL A 31 9.90 3.64 11.19
C VAL A 31 8.43 3.98 10.96
N TYR A 32 7.93 3.85 9.74
CA TYR A 32 6.53 4.12 9.40
C TYR A 32 5.57 3.19 10.15
N LEU A 33 5.87 1.89 10.24
CA LEU A 33 5.10 0.94 11.04
C LEU A 33 5.10 1.29 12.53
N ALA A 34 6.25 1.67 13.08
CA ALA A 34 6.37 2.09 14.46
C ALA A 34 5.56 3.38 14.72
N GLN A 35 5.59 4.34 13.79
CA GLN A 35 4.78 5.55 13.85
C GLN A 35 3.28 5.25 13.77
N ALA A 36 2.85 4.39 12.84
CA ALA A 36 1.45 3.98 12.72
C ALA A 36 0.95 3.24 13.96
N GLY A 37 1.77 2.33 14.52
CA GLY A 37 1.48 1.64 15.77
C GLY A 37 1.41 2.60 16.96
N TRP A 38 2.32 3.56 17.03
CA TRP A 38 2.31 4.61 18.05
C TRP A 38 1.06 5.50 17.94
N GLN A 39 0.64 5.87 16.73
CA GLN A 39 -0.58 6.65 16.53
C GLN A 39 -1.84 5.86 16.92
N ALA A 40 -1.87 4.56 16.65
CA ALA A 40 -2.99 3.70 17.01
C ALA A 40 -3.06 3.40 18.53
N ALA A 41 -1.91 3.27 19.20
CA ALA A 41 -1.82 2.89 20.62
C ALA A 41 -1.56 4.07 21.58
N GLY A 42 -1.29 5.26 21.03
CA GLY A 42 -0.89 6.45 21.77
C GLY A 42 -1.98 6.97 22.71
N PRO A 43 -1.64 7.94 23.59
CA PRO A 43 -2.64 8.59 24.42
C PRO A 43 -3.76 9.19 23.56
N PRO A 44 -4.99 9.29 24.09
CA PRO A 44 -6.08 9.98 23.40
C PRO A 44 -5.60 11.34 22.92
N SER A 45 -5.74 11.62 21.63
CA SER A 45 -5.49 12.97 21.13
C SER A 45 -6.67 13.85 21.56
N ASP A 46 -6.43 15.11 21.87
CA ASP A 46 -7.54 16.03 22.19
C ASP A 46 -8.48 16.18 21.00
N HIS A 47 -7.96 16.03 19.78
CA HIS A 47 -8.73 16.05 18.55
C HIS A 47 -8.26 14.93 17.61
N ALA A 48 -9.20 14.25 16.95
CA ALA A 48 -8.93 13.40 15.81
C ALA A 48 -9.77 13.86 14.62
N SER A 49 -9.13 14.05 13.47
CA SER A 49 -9.79 14.39 12.21
C SER A 49 -9.70 13.23 11.24
N MET A 50 -10.83 12.85 10.68
CA MET A 50 -10.91 11.87 9.59
C MET A 50 -11.48 12.57 8.35
N GLN A 51 -10.78 12.43 7.22
CA GLN A 51 -11.36 12.78 5.93
C GLN A 51 -12.37 11.72 5.53
N VAL A 52 -13.60 12.14 5.26
CA VAL A 52 -14.64 11.25 4.74
C VAL A 52 -14.50 11.18 3.21
N PRO A 53 -14.48 9.99 2.60
CA PRO A 53 -14.16 9.84 1.18
C PRO A 53 -15.18 10.49 0.22
N GLN A 54 -16.46 10.49 0.58
CA GLN A 54 -17.57 10.99 -0.23
C GLN A 54 -18.76 11.35 0.68
N LEU A 55 -19.31 12.55 0.55
CA LEU A 55 -20.58 12.93 1.17
C LEU A 55 -21.72 12.75 0.18
N ARG A 56 -22.87 12.23 0.64
CA ARG A 56 -24.13 12.36 -0.08
C ARG A 56 -24.50 13.84 -0.16
N GLU A 57 -24.95 14.30 -1.33
CA GLU A 57 -25.33 15.69 -1.62
C GLU A 57 -26.03 16.34 -0.42
N TRP A 58 -25.37 17.32 0.21
CA TRP A 58 -26.00 18.16 1.22
C TRP A 58 -27.12 18.95 0.52
N PRO A 59 -28.32 19.12 1.10
CA PRO A 59 -29.31 20.04 0.57
C PRO A 59 -28.81 21.46 0.85
N LEU A 60 -27.84 21.93 0.07
CA LEU A 60 -27.58 23.35 -0.06
C LEU A 60 -28.77 23.88 -0.82
N THR A 61 -29.62 24.64 -0.15
CA THR A 61 -30.77 25.34 -0.71
C THR A 61 -30.39 26.36 -1.80
N ASN A 62 -29.17 26.34 -2.35
CA ASN A 62 -28.77 26.96 -3.62
C ASN A 62 -27.31 26.59 -3.97
N PRO A 63 -27.03 25.72 -4.96
CA PRO A 63 -25.75 25.77 -5.64
C PRO A 63 -25.69 27.10 -6.41
N GLN A 64 -24.85 28.04 -5.98
CA GLN A 64 -24.64 29.26 -6.76
C GLN A 64 -23.97 28.90 -8.08
N GLN A 65 -24.78 28.83 -9.13
CA GLN A 65 -24.36 28.67 -10.52
C GLN A 65 -23.64 29.94 -10.96
N ILE A 66 -22.31 29.98 -10.86
CA ILE A 66 -21.50 31.07 -11.41
C ILE A 66 -21.22 30.75 -12.89
N GLY A 67 -22.18 31.07 -13.77
CA GLY A 67 -22.01 31.01 -15.23
C GLY A 67 -21.86 29.59 -15.81
N PRO A 68 -21.08 29.39 -16.90
CA PRO A 68 -21.00 28.12 -17.62
C PRO A 68 -20.15 27.03 -16.93
N LEU A 69 -19.62 27.32 -15.74
CA LEU A 69 -18.72 26.42 -15.04
C LEU A 69 -19.52 25.40 -14.22
N ARG A 70 -19.44 24.12 -14.60
CA ARG A 70 -19.78 23.01 -13.71
C ARG A 70 -18.63 22.81 -12.74
N SER A 71 -18.76 23.30 -11.51
CA SER A 71 -17.85 22.92 -10.44
C SER A 71 -18.29 21.56 -9.89
N THR A 72 -17.61 20.48 -10.27
CA THR A 72 -17.59 19.25 -9.48
C THR A 72 -16.80 19.55 -8.20
N LEU A 73 -17.49 20.06 -7.19
CA LEU A 73 -16.88 20.26 -5.87
C LEU A 73 -16.72 18.85 -5.27
N GLU A 74 -15.49 18.36 -5.23
CA GLU A 74 -15.10 17.23 -4.36
C GLU A 74 -15.30 17.69 -2.91
N TYR A 75 -16.49 17.46 -2.36
CA TYR A 75 -16.82 17.82 -0.99
C TYR A 75 -16.10 16.85 -0.03
N SER A 76 -14.89 17.22 0.40
CA SER A 76 -14.21 16.56 1.52
C SER A 76 -14.74 17.13 2.84
N ALA A 77 -15.50 16.35 3.59
CA ALA A 77 -15.83 16.68 4.97
C ALA A 77 -14.77 16.13 5.92
N THR A 78 -14.35 16.97 6.84
CA THR A 78 -13.51 16.57 7.97
C THR A 78 -14.41 16.37 9.17
N ILE A 79 -14.57 15.13 9.62
CA ILE A 79 -15.23 14.84 10.89
C ILE A 79 -14.18 15.00 11.98
N SER A 80 -14.37 15.97 12.86
CA SER A 80 -13.57 16.15 14.07
C SER A 80 -14.27 15.50 15.26
N ILE A 81 -13.64 14.49 15.86
CA ILE A 81 -14.08 13.89 17.11
C ILE A 81 -13.30 14.58 18.22
N ASP A 82 -14.02 15.17 19.17
CA ASP A 82 -13.43 15.77 20.37
C ASP A 82 -13.18 14.67 21.41
N ARG A 83 -11.91 14.47 21.78
CA ARG A 83 -11.42 13.40 22.68
C ARG A 83 -11.90 11.99 22.32
N PRO A 84 -11.39 11.39 21.23
CA PRO A 84 -11.61 9.98 20.94
C PRO A 84 -11.17 9.09 22.10
N ASP A 85 -11.96 8.08 22.45
CA ASP A 85 -11.53 7.06 23.39
C ASP A 85 -10.45 6.14 22.75
N ARG A 86 -9.84 5.27 23.56
CA ARG A 86 -8.75 4.39 23.06
C ARG A 86 -9.20 3.46 21.93
N TRP A 87 -10.47 3.05 21.92
CA TRP A 87 -11.02 2.18 20.90
C TRP A 87 -11.35 2.92 19.61
N GLN A 88 -11.89 4.13 19.70
CA GLN A 88 -12.08 5.01 18.55
C GLN A 88 -10.74 5.33 17.90
N ASN A 89 -9.70 5.63 18.68
CA ASN A 89 -8.35 5.82 18.15
C ASN A 89 -7.81 4.57 17.43
N LEU A 90 -8.00 3.38 18.00
CA LEU A 90 -7.58 2.14 17.34
C LEU A 90 -8.32 1.93 16.01
N VAL A 91 -9.64 2.10 16.02
CA VAL A 91 -10.52 1.93 14.85
C VAL A 91 -10.18 2.96 13.76
N LEU A 92 -10.03 4.24 14.12
CA LEU A 92 -9.63 5.33 13.22
C LEU A 92 -8.29 5.05 12.51
N ASN A 93 -7.33 4.50 13.25
CA ASN A 93 -6.00 4.20 12.72
C ASN A 93 -5.90 2.81 12.09
N THR A 94 -6.95 1.99 12.10
CA THR A 94 -6.88 0.62 11.56
C THR A 94 -6.50 0.59 10.06
N PRO A 95 -7.09 1.42 9.17
CA PRO A 95 -6.69 1.45 7.76
C PRO A 95 -5.21 1.81 7.57
N LEU A 96 -4.69 2.72 8.40
CA LEU A 96 -3.29 3.11 8.39
C LEU A 96 -2.37 1.95 8.78
N VAL A 97 -2.70 1.27 9.88
CA VAL A 97 -1.90 0.13 10.39
C VAL A 97 -1.91 -1.03 9.39
N VAL A 98 -3.06 -1.36 8.80
CA VAL A 98 -3.17 -2.42 7.77
C VAL A 98 -2.36 -2.05 6.53
N GLY A 99 -2.47 -0.81 6.04
CA GLY A 99 -1.68 -0.33 4.90
C GLY A 99 -0.17 -0.37 5.17
N ALA A 100 0.26 0.06 6.37
CA ALA A 100 1.65 0.02 6.79
C ALA A 100 2.19 -1.42 6.85
N LEU A 101 1.42 -2.36 7.40
CA LEU A 101 1.79 -3.77 7.49
C LEU A 101 1.95 -4.41 6.12
N LEU A 102 0.99 -4.20 5.21
CA LEU A 102 1.07 -4.72 3.84
C LEU A 102 2.30 -4.16 3.11
N THR A 103 2.58 -2.87 3.28
CA THR A 103 3.76 -2.21 2.69
C THR A 103 5.05 -2.84 3.23
N ALA A 104 5.13 -3.09 4.54
CA ALA A 104 6.29 -3.71 5.15
C ALA A 104 6.53 -5.14 4.68
N ILE A 105 5.46 -5.92 4.49
CA ILE A 105 5.55 -7.25 3.92
C ILE A 105 6.12 -7.17 2.49
N ILE A 106 5.64 -6.25 1.67
CA ILE A 106 6.14 -6.06 0.29
C ILE A 106 7.64 -5.70 0.30
N VAL A 107 8.05 -4.72 1.11
CA VAL A 107 9.45 -4.28 1.21
C VAL A 107 10.35 -5.41 1.74
N PHE A 108 9.88 -6.16 2.73
CA PHE A 108 10.60 -7.32 3.25
C PHE A 108 10.79 -8.41 2.20
N LEU A 109 9.75 -8.72 1.42
CA LEU A 109 9.83 -9.69 0.33
C LEU A 109 10.79 -9.21 -0.77
N LEU A 110 10.81 -7.90 -1.09
CA LEU A 110 11.75 -7.31 -2.05
C LEU A 110 13.19 -7.45 -1.56
N TRP A 111 13.41 -7.17 -0.27
CA TRP A 111 14.72 -7.37 0.36
C TRP A 111 15.18 -8.83 0.27
N GLN A 112 14.29 -9.79 0.52
CA GLN A 112 14.64 -11.21 0.36
C GLN A 112 15.01 -11.58 -1.08
N ILE A 113 14.31 -11.04 -2.08
CA ILE A 113 14.65 -11.26 -3.50
C ILE A 113 16.01 -10.63 -3.82
N ALA A 114 16.26 -9.39 -3.40
CA ALA A 114 17.54 -8.71 -3.58
C ALA A 114 18.71 -9.51 -2.97
N ARG A 115 18.49 -10.09 -1.78
CA ARG A 115 19.47 -10.96 -1.11
C ARG A 115 19.76 -12.23 -1.91
N THR A 116 18.75 -12.86 -2.52
CA THR A 116 18.97 -14.06 -3.37
C THR A 116 19.62 -13.74 -4.72
N LEU A 117 19.35 -12.56 -5.28
CA LEU A 117 20.04 -12.09 -6.48
C LEU A 117 21.53 -11.89 -6.20
N ARG A 118 21.89 -11.45 -4.99
CA ARG A 118 23.29 -11.34 -4.55
C ARG A 118 24.01 -12.69 -4.51
N SER A 119 23.32 -13.78 -4.18
CA SER A 119 23.89 -15.13 -4.23
C SER A 119 24.03 -15.69 -5.66
N GLY A 120 23.62 -14.94 -6.68
CA GLY A 120 23.87 -15.24 -8.09
C GLY A 120 22.77 -16.05 -8.79
N ASP A 121 21.69 -16.43 -8.10
CA ASP A 121 20.58 -17.16 -8.71
C ASP A 121 19.24 -16.38 -8.64
N PRO A 122 18.84 -15.73 -9.74
CA PRO A 122 17.55 -15.06 -9.83
C PRO A 122 16.35 -16.03 -9.86
N PHE A 123 16.53 -17.24 -10.38
CA PHE A 123 15.45 -18.16 -10.74
C PHE A 123 15.18 -19.23 -9.68
N VAL A 124 15.49 -18.96 -8.42
CA VAL A 124 15.10 -19.87 -7.33
C VAL A 124 13.56 -19.91 -7.19
N PRO A 125 12.94 -21.09 -7.02
CA PRO A 125 11.48 -21.22 -6.84
C PRO A 125 10.92 -20.33 -5.71
N ALA A 126 11.73 -20.06 -4.69
CA ALA A 126 11.39 -19.17 -3.58
C ALA A 126 11.07 -17.74 -4.06
N ASN A 127 11.77 -17.21 -5.06
CA ASN A 127 11.53 -15.86 -5.59
C ASN A 127 10.19 -15.75 -6.31
N ALA A 128 9.80 -16.79 -7.06
CA ALA A 128 8.48 -16.85 -7.66
C ALA A 128 7.38 -16.79 -6.59
N ARG A 129 7.52 -17.57 -5.51
CA ARG A 129 6.57 -17.53 -4.37
C ARG A 129 6.50 -16.16 -3.71
N ARG A 130 7.65 -15.49 -3.51
CA ARG A 130 7.70 -14.12 -2.95
C ARG A 130 6.98 -13.12 -3.84
N ILE A 131 7.13 -13.19 -5.16
CA ILE A 131 6.43 -12.31 -6.11
C ILE A 131 4.90 -12.54 -6.04
N PHE A 132 4.44 -13.80 -5.97
CA PHE A 132 3.02 -14.08 -5.79
C PHE A 132 2.47 -13.54 -4.46
N LEU A 133 3.26 -13.62 -3.38
CA LEU A 133 2.87 -13.02 -2.10
C LEU A 133 2.75 -11.50 -2.19
N MET A 134 3.68 -10.83 -2.90
CA MET A 134 3.56 -9.39 -3.16
C MET A 134 2.30 -9.06 -3.96
N ALA A 135 1.97 -9.85 -4.98
CA ALA A 135 0.75 -9.67 -5.76
C ALA A 135 -0.50 -9.74 -4.86
N GLY A 136 -0.54 -10.73 -3.96
CA GLY A 136 -1.60 -10.85 -2.96
C GLY A 136 -1.66 -9.65 -2.01
N CYS A 137 -0.52 -9.11 -1.57
CA CYS A 137 -0.47 -7.93 -0.71
C CYS A 137 -0.98 -6.67 -1.42
N VAL A 138 -0.60 -6.46 -2.69
CA VAL A 138 -1.07 -5.31 -3.48
C VAL A 138 -2.56 -5.41 -3.78
N ALA A 139 -3.03 -6.60 -4.17
CA ALA A 139 -4.46 -6.84 -4.34
C ALA A 139 -5.22 -6.61 -3.03
N GLY A 140 -4.69 -7.14 -1.92
CA GLY A 140 -5.23 -6.92 -0.58
C GLY A 140 -5.26 -5.45 -0.19
N TYR A 141 -4.26 -4.65 -0.56
CA TYR A 141 -4.25 -3.21 -0.29
C TYR A 141 -5.46 -2.52 -0.94
N GLY A 142 -5.69 -2.74 -2.23
CA GLY A 142 -6.83 -2.15 -2.94
C GLY A 142 -8.19 -2.68 -2.49
N LEU A 143 -8.25 -3.93 -2.01
CA LEU A 143 -9.49 -4.59 -1.60
C LEU A 143 -9.80 -4.49 -0.10
N LEU A 144 -8.86 -4.07 0.74
CA LEU A 144 -9.04 -4.00 2.20
C LEU A 144 -8.88 -2.59 2.73
N VAL A 145 -7.92 -1.80 2.26
CA VAL A 145 -7.60 -0.50 2.89
C VAL A 145 -8.67 0.54 2.62
N GLU A 146 -9.03 0.80 1.36
CA GLU A 146 -10.08 1.76 1.00
C GLU A 146 -11.45 1.40 1.60
N PRO A 147 -11.87 0.13 1.53
CA PRO A 147 -13.04 -0.37 2.24
C PRO A 147 -13.08 -0.06 3.72
N LEU A 148 -11.97 -0.34 4.38
CA LEU A 148 -11.87 -0.19 5.81
C LEU A 148 -11.96 1.28 6.21
N ARG A 149 -11.48 2.22 5.38
CA ARG A 149 -11.71 3.65 5.58
C ARG A 149 -13.21 3.99 5.55
N THR A 150 -13.94 3.51 4.56
CA THR A 150 -15.40 3.74 4.48
C THR A 150 -16.13 3.10 5.65
N PHE A 151 -15.81 1.85 6.01
CA PHE A 151 -16.41 1.16 7.15
C PHE A 151 -16.15 1.89 8.47
N VAL A 152 -14.92 2.34 8.71
CA VAL A 152 -14.57 3.12 9.90
C VAL A 152 -15.36 4.44 9.94
N ALA A 153 -15.48 5.13 8.80
CA ALA A 153 -16.25 6.37 8.73
C ALA A 153 -17.73 6.14 9.05
N VAL A 154 -18.36 5.11 8.46
CA VAL A 154 -19.76 4.71 8.74
C VAL A 154 -19.93 4.35 10.21
N TYR A 155 -19.05 3.52 10.77
CA TYR A 155 -19.11 3.12 12.17
C TYR A 155 -18.97 4.31 13.13
N MET A 156 -18.17 5.33 12.79
CA MET A 156 -17.99 6.51 13.63
C MET A 156 -19.19 7.46 13.64
N VAL A 157 -20.02 7.45 12.59
CA VAL A 157 -21.22 8.30 12.51
C VAL A 157 -22.52 7.57 12.85
N ASP A 158 -22.46 6.26 13.04
CA ASP A 158 -23.61 5.41 13.40
C ASP A 158 -24.30 5.94 14.66
N GLY A 159 -25.62 6.15 14.59
CA GLY A 159 -26.40 6.71 15.70
C GLY A 159 -26.25 8.22 15.92
N THR A 160 -25.57 8.94 15.01
CA THR A 160 -25.46 10.41 15.03
C THR A 160 -26.35 11.05 13.95
N PRO A 161 -26.66 12.36 14.04
CA PRO A 161 -27.35 13.07 12.96
C PRO A 161 -26.60 13.07 11.61
N ALA A 162 -25.31 12.71 11.62
CA ALA A 162 -24.46 12.64 10.45
C ALA A 162 -24.50 11.28 9.72
N GLU A 163 -25.20 10.27 10.25
CA GLU A 163 -25.27 8.92 9.67
C GLU A 163 -25.73 8.93 8.20
N GLY A 164 -26.72 9.76 7.87
CA GLY A 164 -27.27 9.89 6.51
C GLY A 164 -26.39 10.68 5.52
N LEU A 165 -25.26 11.23 5.97
CA LEU A 165 -24.38 12.08 5.16
C LEU A 165 -23.25 11.31 4.48
N ILE A 166 -22.90 10.12 4.96
CA ILE A 166 -21.82 9.32 4.37
C ILE A 166 -22.39 8.49 3.23
N ASP A 167 -21.87 8.70 2.03
CA ASP A 167 -22.21 7.82 0.92
C ASP A 167 -21.43 6.51 1.07
N THR A 168 -22.14 5.39 1.05
CA THR A 168 -21.52 4.05 1.07
C THR A 168 -21.09 3.67 -0.34
N TYR A 169 -20.43 4.60 -1.03
CA TYR A 169 -19.82 4.30 -2.32
C TYR A 169 -18.47 3.63 -2.09
N TRP A 170 -18.24 2.56 -2.82
CA TRP A 170 -16.98 1.83 -2.78
C TRP A 170 -16.11 2.28 -3.94
N PRO A 171 -15.10 3.14 -3.72
CA PRO A 171 -14.21 3.56 -4.78
C PRO A 171 -13.35 2.38 -5.23
N PHE A 172 -13.83 1.63 -6.22
CA PHE A 172 -13.05 0.57 -6.84
C PHE A 172 -11.99 1.22 -7.75
N THR A 173 -10.73 1.11 -7.33
CA THR A 173 -9.60 1.51 -8.17
C THR A 173 -9.04 0.28 -8.88
N ALA A 174 -8.99 0.32 -10.22
CA ALA A 174 -8.46 -0.80 -11.01
C ALA A 174 -6.92 -0.91 -10.95
N ALA A 175 -6.21 0.16 -10.54
CA ALA A 175 -4.75 0.22 -10.57
C ALA A 175 -4.06 -0.85 -9.68
N PRO A 176 -4.45 -1.07 -8.41
CA PRO A 176 -3.87 -2.14 -7.58
C PRO A 176 -4.09 -3.53 -8.20
N VAL A 177 -5.27 -3.75 -8.79
CA VAL A 177 -5.60 -5.03 -9.47
C VAL A 177 -4.70 -5.24 -10.69
N GLY A 178 -4.57 -4.21 -11.53
CA GLY A 178 -3.66 -4.25 -12.69
C GLY A 178 -2.21 -4.54 -12.28
N PHE A 179 -1.73 -3.89 -11.22
CA PHE A 179 -0.38 -4.13 -10.71
C PHE A 179 -0.21 -5.54 -10.13
N ALA A 180 -1.20 -6.05 -9.39
CA ALA A 180 -1.19 -7.42 -8.90
C ALA A 180 -1.14 -8.45 -10.04
N LEU A 181 -1.88 -8.21 -11.14
CA LEU A 181 -1.82 -9.05 -12.33
C LEU A 181 -0.44 -9.03 -13.00
N LEU A 182 0.20 -7.86 -13.08
CA LEU A 182 1.58 -7.77 -13.58
C LEU A 182 2.55 -8.58 -12.72
N LEU A 183 2.42 -8.49 -11.38
CA LEU A 183 3.23 -9.30 -10.47
C LEU A 183 2.96 -10.80 -10.62
N ILE A 184 1.71 -11.22 -10.80
CA ILE A 184 1.36 -12.63 -11.09
C ILE A 184 2.03 -13.10 -12.38
N GLY A 185 2.00 -12.27 -13.43
CA GLY A 185 2.70 -12.53 -14.68
C GLY A 185 4.20 -12.73 -14.45
N LEU A 186 4.83 -11.81 -13.71
CA LEU A 186 6.25 -11.88 -13.37
C LEU A 186 6.59 -13.13 -12.55
N GLY A 187 5.81 -13.45 -11.53
CA GLY A 187 5.98 -14.66 -10.71
C GLY A 187 5.86 -15.95 -11.54
N THR A 188 4.98 -15.94 -12.55
CA THR A 188 4.83 -17.06 -13.48
C THR A 188 6.05 -17.23 -14.37
N ILE A 189 6.65 -16.13 -14.86
CA ILE A 189 7.89 -16.17 -15.65
C ILE A 189 9.03 -16.74 -14.80
N PHE A 190 9.19 -16.28 -13.56
CA PHE A 190 10.21 -16.79 -12.64
C PHE A 190 10.02 -18.28 -12.35
N ARG A 191 8.78 -18.73 -12.13
CA ARG A 191 8.48 -20.15 -11.90
C ARG A 191 8.82 -21.02 -13.11
N LYS A 192 8.51 -20.54 -14.32
CA LYS A 192 8.87 -21.26 -15.56
C LYS A 192 10.38 -21.29 -15.75
N GLY A 193 11.07 -20.18 -15.50
CA GLY A 193 12.54 -20.10 -15.57
C GLY A 193 13.23 -21.05 -14.59
N ALA A 194 12.72 -21.15 -13.36
CA ALA A 194 13.21 -22.11 -12.35
C ALA A 194 13.12 -23.55 -12.85
N ARG A 195 11.96 -23.92 -13.42
CA ARG A 195 11.73 -25.29 -13.93
C ARG A 195 12.64 -25.63 -15.11
N LEU A 196 12.83 -24.69 -16.04
CA LEU A 196 13.74 -24.90 -17.18
C LEU A 196 15.20 -25.12 -16.75
N ARG A 197 15.60 -24.52 -15.63
CA ARG A 197 16.93 -24.73 -15.05
C ARG A 197 17.06 -26.12 -14.42
N GLU A 198 16.07 -26.54 -13.65
CA GLU A 198 16.03 -27.90 -13.09
C GLU A 198 16.08 -28.97 -14.21
N ASP A 199 15.35 -28.76 -15.30
CA ASP A 199 15.36 -29.66 -16.45
C ASP A 199 16.72 -29.69 -17.17
N ALA A 200 17.44 -28.56 -17.23
CA ALA A 200 18.77 -28.47 -17.85
C ALA A 200 19.87 -29.11 -17.00
N ASP A 201 19.83 -28.92 -15.68
CA ASP A 201 20.79 -29.52 -14.75
C ASP A 201 20.63 -31.05 -14.67
N GLY A 202 19.45 -31.59 -15.01
CA GLY A 202 19.19 -33.04 -15.07
C GLY A 202 19.60 -33.73 -16.38
N LEU A 203 20.06 -32.98 -17.38
CA LEU A 203 20.48 -33.49 -18.69
C LEU A 203 22.01 -33.61 -18.85
N VAL A 204 22.78 -33.24 -17.82
CA VAL A 204 24.25 -33.29 -17.78
C VAL A 204 24.75 -34.40 -16.86
#